data_AF-A0A956J8I3-F1
#
_entry.id   AF-A0A956J8I3-F1
#
_cell.length_a   1.000
_cell.length_b   1.000
_cell.length_c   1.000
_cell.angle_alpha   90.00
_cell.angle_beta   90.00
_cell.angle_gamma   90.00
#
_symmetry.space_group_name_H-M   'P 1'
#
loop_
_entity.id
_entity.type
_entity.pdbx_description
1 polymer ?
#
loop_
_entity_poly.entity_id
_entity_poly.type
_entity_poly.pdbx_seq_one_letter_code
_entity_poly.pdbx_strand_id
1 'polypeptide(L)'
;MRDFAGEAAELEALKATQRDVAVARLRALHEVWARAVLGLDAQGELVARTRAVVEAGLDPSRASEAIDHLAAAEQHQWEIGSWSSGAGEGLASMLEVRTLQLARAWLLPTHERHARELLEAVADDPNRIAERLRPHIDALAARLGGRLR
;
A
#
# COMPACT_ATOMS: atom_id res chain seq x y z
N MET A 1 9.29 17.23 -14.21
CA MET A 1 8.42 16.13 -13.76
C MET A 1 9.33 14.91 -13.60
N ARG A 2 9.25 14.18 -12.48
CA ARG A 2 10.08 12.98 -12.25
C ARG A 2 9.67 11.88 -13.24
N ASP A 3 10.64 11.19 -13.84
CA ASP A 3 10.39 10.09 -14.77
C ASP A 3 10.33 8.76 -14.01
N PHE A 4 9.15 8.48 -13.44
CA PHE A 4 8.95 7.26 -12.66
C PHE A 4 9.08 5.99 -13.50
N ALA A 5 8.62 6.01 -14.76
CA ALA A 5 8.65 4.83 -15.63
C ALA A 5 10.09 4.48 -16.04
N GLY A 6 10.90 5.49 -16.39
CA GLY A 6 12.31 5.32 -16.67
C GLY A 6 13.07 4.78 -15.46
N GLU A 7 12.86 5.37 -14.28
CA GLU A 7 13.48 4.90 -13.04
C GLU A 7 13.07 3.46 -12.68
N ALA A 8 11.80 3.09 -12.88
CA ALA A 8 11.33 1.73 -12.63
C ALA A 8 12.02 0.72 -13.58
N ALA A 9 12.16 1.06 -14.86
CA ALA A 9 12.83 0.21 -15.84
C ALA A 9 14.33 0.01 -15.51
N GLU A 10 15.02 1.07 -15.08
CA GLU A 10 16.41 0.98 -14.63
C GLU A 10 16.56 0.08 -13.40
N LEU A 11 15.66 0.20 -12.43
CA LEU A 11 15.68 -0.64 -11.23
C LEU A 11 15.31 -2.10 -11.54
N GLU A 12 14.37 -2.36 -12.44
CA GLU A 12 14.05 -3.72 -12.88
C GLU A 12 15.27 -4.38 -13.55
N ALA A 13 16.03 -3.66 -14.38
CA ALA A 13 17.29 -4.16 -14.93
C ALA A 13 18.34 -4.43 -13.84
N LEU A 14 18.41 -3.58 -12.80
CA LEU A 14 19.33 -3.72 -11.68
C LEU A 14 19.09 -5.01 -10.86
N LYS A 15 17.89 -5.58 -10.87
CA LYS A 15 17.58 -6.82 -10.12
C LYS A 15 18.45 -8.00 -10.51
N ALA A 16 18.97 -8.02 -11.75
CA ALA A 16 19.85 -9.08 -12.23
C ALA A 16 21.21 -9.12 -11.50
N THR A 17 21.66 -7.99 -10.95
CA THR A 17 22.98 -7.88 -10.30
C THR A 17 22.91 -7.48 -8.83
N GLN A 18 21.89 -6.73 -8.42
CA GLN A 18 21.70 -6.25 -7.05
C GLN A 18 20.23 -6.35 -6.63
N ARG A 19 19.73 -7.59 -6.55
CA ARG A 19 18.30 -7.88 -6.32
C ARG A 19 17.73 -7.14 -5.11
N ASP A 20 18.34 -7.29 -3.94
CA ASP A 20 17.76 -6.78 -2.70
C ASP A 20 17.67 -5.25 -2.71
N VAL A 21 18.73 -4.60 -3.21
CA VAL A 21 18.79 -3.14 -3.38
C VAL A 21 17.74 -2.67 -4.38
N ALA A 22 17.62 -3.36 -5.52
CA ALA A 22 16.68 -3.00 -6.56
C ALA A 22 15.23 -3.13 -6.09
N VAL A 23 14.87 -4.23 -5.42
CA VAL A 23 13.51 -4.48 -4.90
C VAL A 23 13.15 -3.47 -3.82
N ALA A 24 14.06 -3.14 -2.90
CA ALA A 24 13.83 -2.10 -1.89
C ALA A 24 13.57 -0.74 -2.54
N ARG A 25 14.31 -0.39 -3.60
CA ARG A 25 14.13 0.86 -4.34
C ARG A 25 12.86 0.86 -5.18
N LEU A 26 12.47 -0.26 -5.79
CA LEU A 26 11.21 -0.40 -6.52
C LEU A 26 10.00 -0.25 -5.60
N ARG A 27 10.02 -0.89 -4.42
CA ARG A 27 8.99 -0.71 -3.39
C ARG A 27 8.80 0.76 -3.05
N ALA A 28 9.90 1.47 -2.78
CA ALA A 28 9.87 2.89 -2.45
C ALA A 28 9.41 3.76 -3.64
N LEU A 29 9.89 3.47 -4.85
CA LEU A 29 9.53 4.20 -6.06
C LEU A 29 8.03 4.12 -6.32
N HIS A 30 7.44 2.92 -6.24
CA HIS A 30 6.02 2.73 -6.48
C HIS A 30 5.13 3.38 -5.42
N GLU A 31 5.52 3.39 -4.14
CA GLU A 31 4.79 4.17 -3.13
C GLU A 31 4.84 5.67 -3.46
N VAL A 32 6.01 6.21 -3.81
CA VAL A 32 6.15 7.63 -4.16
C VAL A 32 5.38 7.98 -5.43
N TRP A 33 5.35 7.07 -6.41
CA TRP A 33 4.57 7.24 -7.63
C TRP A 33 3.07 7.29 -7.32
N ALA A 34 2.55 6.34 -6.51
CA ALA A 34 1.16 6.36 -6.06
C ALA A 34 0.82 7.66 -5.33
N ARG A 35 1.71 8.14 -4.43
CA ARG A 35 1.52 9.43 -3.74
C ARG A 35 1.47 10.60 -4.73
N ALA A 36 2.36 10.64 -5.72
CA ALA A 36 2.35 11.68 -6.73
C ALA A 36 1.06 11.67 -7.56
N VAL A 37 0.59 10.48 -7.96
CA VAL A 37 -0.70 10.29 -8.65
C VAL A 37 -1.85 10.79 -7.80
N LEU A 38 -1.84 10.58 -6.49
CA LEU A 38 -2.86 11.07 -5.55
C LEU A 38 -2.70 12.56 -5.19
N GLY A 39 -1.61 13.21 -5.60
CA GLY A 39 -1.30 14.59 -5.21
C GLY A 39 -0.93 14.74 -3.73
N LEU A 40 -0.41 13.68 -3.13
CA LEU A 40 0.03 13.64 -1.75
C LEU A 40 1.47 14.15 -1.62
N ASP A 41 1.77 14.73 -0.46
CA ASP A 41 3.14 14.96 -0.05
C ASP A 41 3.89 13.63 0.16
N ALA A 42 5.22 13.67 0.05
CA ALA A 42 6.07 12.51 0.31
C ALA A 42 6.09 12.12 1.80
N GLN A 43 5.54 12.96 2.68
CA GLN A 43 5.54 12.79 4.12
C GLN A 43 4.16 12.38 4.65
N GLY A 44 4.12 11.84 5.86
CA GLY A 44 2.87 11.51 6.53
C GLY A 44 2.36 10.09 6.25
N GLU A 45 1.43 9.69 7.10
CA GLU A 45 0.86 8.34 7.12
C GLU A 45 0.02 8.08 5.86
N LEU A 46 0.43 7.10 5.06
CA LEU A 46 -0.16 6.81 3.75
C LEU A 46 -1.68 6.61 3.82
N VAL A 47 -2.16 5.79 4.75
CA VAL A 47 -3.59 5.44 4.87
C VAL A 47 -4.42 6.67 5.20
N ALA A 48 -4.01 7.46 6.20
CA ALA A 48 -4.70 8.68 6.60
C ALA A 48 -4.80 9.70 5.46
N ARG A 49 -3.69 9.89 4.72
CA ARG A 49 -3.63 10.78 3.57
C ARG A 49 -4.49 10.31 2.41
N THR A 50 -4.46 9.01 2.12
CA THR A 50 -5.26 8.38 1.06
C THR A 50 -6.75 8.53 1.34
N ARG A 51 -7.15 8.24 2.58
CA ARG A 51 -8.51 8.47 3.07
C ARG A 51 -8.96 9.90 2.84
N ALA A 52 -8.17 10.89 3.28
CA ALA A 52 -8.54 12.30 3.17
C ALA A 52 -8.80 12.73 1.71
N VAL A 53 -7.97 12.25 0.77
CA VAL A 53 -8.15 12.55 -0.65
C VAL A 53 -9.38 11.86 -1.23
N VAL A 54 -9.67 10.61 -0.85
CA VAL A 54 -10.90 9.91 -1.24
C VAL A 54 -12.14 10.62 -0.72
N GLU A 55 -12.13 11.04 0.55
CA GLU A 55 -13.23 11.79 1.17
C GLU A 55 -13.44 13.17 0.53
N ALA A 56 -12.38 13.80 0.01
CA ALA A 56 -12.45 15.07 -0.71
C ALA A 56 -12.97 14.96 -2.16
N GLY A 57 -13.19 13.75 -2.67
CA GLY A 57 -13.68 13.52 -4.04
C GLY A 57 -12.56 13.27 -5.05
N LEU A 58 -11.83 12.16 -4.87
CA LEU A 58 -10.78 11.73 -5.79
C LEU A 58 -11.34 11.32 -7.17
N ASP A 59 -10.63 11.75 -8.23
CA ASP A 59 -10.87 11.29 -9.60
C ASP A 59 -10.66 9.76 -9.72
N PRO A 60 -11.65 9.00 -10.24
CA PRO A 60 -11.54 7.56 -10.41
C PRO A 60 -10.32 7.09 -11.24
N SER A 61 -9.89 7.86 -12.24
CA SER A 61 -8.72 7.52 -13.06
C SER A 61 -7.43 7.54 -12.24
N ARG A 62 -7.25 8.59 -11.43
CA ARG A 62 -6.12 8.72 -10.49
C ARG A 62 -6.19 7.65 -9.40
N ALA A 63 -7.38 7.29 -8.92
CA ALA A 63 -7.54 6.19 -7.98
C ALA A 63 -7.05 4.87 -8.58
N SER A 64 -7.47 4.55 -9.82
CA SER A 64 -7.06 3.33 -10.52
C SER A 64 -5.54 3.25 -10.70
N GLU A 65 -4.92 4.30 -11.21
CA GLU A 65 -3.46 4.34 -11.40
C GLU A 65 -2.70 4.21 -10.06
N ALA A 66 -3.17 4.88 -9.00
CA ALA A 66 -2.56 4.76 -7.68
C ALA A 66 -2.70 3.34 -7.10
N ILE A 67 -3.82 2.64 -7.35
CA ILE A 67 -4.00 1.24 -6.93
C ILE A 67 -2.95 0.34 -7.56
N ASP A 68 -2.66 0.49 -8.85
CA ASP A 68 -1.68 -0.33 -9.56
C ASP A 68 -0.28 -0.16 -8.98
N HIS A 69 0.11 1.08 -8.69
CA HIS A 69 1.40 1.35 -8.05
C HIS A 69 1.46 0.87 -6.60
N LEU A 70 0.40 1.03 -5.81
CA LEU A 70 0.38 0.46 -4.46
C LEU A 70 0.42 -1.07 -4.47
N ALA A 71 -0.19 -1.72 -5.47
CA ALA A 71 -0.11 -3.17 -5.64
C ALA A 71 1.31 -3.63 -5.99
N ALA A 72 2.01 -2.90 -6.87
CA ALA A 72 3.41 -3.17 -7.17
C ALA A 72 4.32 -2.97 -5.93
N ALA A 73 4.10 -1.89 -5.18
CA ALA A 73 4.81 -1.66 -3.91
C ALA A 73 4.57 -2.80 -2.91
N GLU A 74 3.34 -3.30 -2.81
CA GLU A 74 2.98 -4.44 -1.95
C GLU A 74 3.71 -5.71 -2.38
N GLN A 75 3.75 -6.01 -3.68
CA GLN A 75 4.45 -7.18 -4.21
C GLN A 75 5.94 -7.14 -3.84
N HIS A 76 6.60 -6.00 -4.00
CA HIS A 76 8.01 -5.85 -3.61
C HIS A 76 8.21 -5.89 -2.10
N GLN A 77 7.26 -5.38 -1.30
CA GLN A 77 7.32 -5.46 0.15
C GLN A 77 7.22 -6.92 0.65
N TRP A 78 6.37 -7.74 0.04
CA TRP A 78 6.33 -9.18 0.31
C TRP A 78 7.67 -9.85 0.01
N GLU A 79 8.30 -9.48 -1.10
CA GLU A 79 9.61 -9.99 -1.46
C GLU A 79 10.68 -9.61 -0.43
N ILE A 80 10.70 -8.36 0.03
CA ILE A 80 11.59 -7.91 1.13
C ILE A 80 11.32 -8.70 2.42
N GLY A 81 10.04 -8.93 2.76
CA GLY A 81 9.65 -9.74 3.90
C GLY A 81 10.18 -11.17 3.85
N SER A 82 10.30 -11.76 2.65
CA SER A 82 10.80 -13.13 2.46
C SER A 82 12.28 -13.31 2.84
N TRP A 83 13.04 -12.21 2.94
CA TRP A 83 14.45 -12.23 3.35
C TRP A 83 14.68 -11.80 4.79
N SER A 84 13.61 -11.47 5.53
CA SER A 84 13.72 -11.01 6.91
C SER A 84 14.30 -12.13 7.79
N SER A 85 15.37 -11.81 8.51
CA SER A 85 16.15 -12.80 9.26
C SER A 85 15.73 -12.90 10.74
N GLY A 86 15.00 -11.87 11.23
CA GLY A 86 14.51 -11.79 12.60
C GLY A 86 13.01 -11.50 12.70
N ALA A 87 12.41 -11.92 13.82
CA ALA A 87 10.99 -11.71 14.10
C ALA A 87 10.58 -10.23 14.06
N GLY A 88 11.44 -9.31 14.54
CA GLY A 88 11.16 -7.88 14.50
C GLY A 88 11.12 -7.29 13.08
N GLU A 89 12.04 -7.71 12.22
CA GLU A 89 12.10 -7.30 10.80
C GLU A 89 10.89 -7.82 10.04
N GLY A 90 10.52 -9.10 10.27
CA GLY A 90 9.32 -9.70 9.68
C GLY A 90 8.04 -8.96 10.09
N LEU A 91 7.89 -8.61 11.36
CA LEU A 91 6.75 -7.83 11.85
C LEU A 91 6.68 -6.43 11.24
N ALA A 92 7.83 -5.76 11.10
CA ALA A 92 7.89 -4.45 10.44
C ALA A 92 7.50 -4.56 8.96
N SER A 93 8.01 -5.56 8.25
CA SER A 93 7.65 -5.81 6.85
C SER A 93 6.16 -6.10 6.67
N MET A 94 5.58 -6.91 7.56
CA MET A 94 4.15 -7.19 7.53
C MET A 94 3.29 -5.94 7.78
N LEU A 95 3.72 -5.05 8.68
CA LEU A 95 3.03 -3.78 8.91
C LEU A 95 3.00 -2.92 7.64
N GLU A 96 4.11 -2.86 6.91
CA GLU A 96 4.19 -2.15 5.62
C GLU A 96 3.24 -2.75 4.59
N VAL A 97 3.19 -4.08 4.46
CA VAL A 97 2.22 -4.77 3.59
C VAL A 97 0.79 -4.38 3.95
N ARG A 98 0.41 -4.46 5.23
CA ARG A 98 -0.97 -4.15 5.67
C ARG A 98 -1.33 -2.68 5.46
N THR A 99 -0.34 -1.79 5.59
CA THR A 99 -0.51 -0.36 5.33
C THR A 99 -0.82 -0.10 3.85
N LEU A 100 -0.10 -0.76 2.94
CA LEU A 100 -0.34 -0.69 1.49
C LEU A 100 -1.71 -1.27 1.12
N GLN A 101 -2.07 -2.43 1.66
CA GLN A 101 -3.38 -3.07 1.42
C GLN A 101 -4.53 -2.17 1.89
N LEU A 102 -4.40 -1.56 3.06
CA LEU A 102 -5.45 -0.69 3.60
C LEU A 102 -5.59 0.61 2.79
N ALA A 103 -4.47 1.21 2.36
CA ALA A 103 -4.49 2.35 1.45
C ALA A 103 -5.18 2.00 0.11
N ARG A 104 -4.88 0.83 -0.47
CA ARG A 104 -5.56 0.33 -1.68
C ARG A 104 -7.06 0.14 -1.46
N ALA A 105 -7.46 -0.44 -0.32
CA ALA A 105 -8.86 -0.67 0.00
C ALA A 105 -9.67 0.65 0.06
N TRP A 106 -9.06 1.74 0.54
CA TRP A 106 -9.67 3.08 0.50
C TRP A 106 -9.90 3.62 -0.91
N LEU A 107 -9.05 3.26 -1.87
CA LEU A 107 -9.13 3.69 -3.27
C LEU A 107 -10.14 2.88 -4.11
N LEU A 108 -10.80 1.89 -3.53
CA LEU A 108 -11.72 0.97 -4.22
C LEU A 108 -13.20 1.22 -3.87
N PRO A 109 -13.73 2.46 -3.85
CA PRO A 109 -15.10 2.71 -3.42
C PRO A 109 -16.15 2.11 -4.36
N THR A 110 -15.81 1.85 -5.63
CA THR A 110 -16.69 1.20 -6.62
C THR A 110 -16.51 -0.32 -6.69
N HIS A 111 -15.49 -0.86 -6.02
CA HIS A 111 -15.16 -2.29 -6.00
C HIS A 111 -15.27 -2.82 -4.56
N GLU A 112 -16.44 -2.62 -3.95
CA GLU A 112 -16.68 -2.86 -2.52
C GLU A 112 -16.22 -4.25 -2.06
N ARG A 113 -16.47 -5.29 -2.86
CA ARG A 113 -16.02 -6.66 -2.55
C ARG A 113 -14.50 -6.74 -2.39
N HIS A 114 -13.73 -6.16 -3.31
CA HIS A 114 -12.27 -6.20 -3.26
C HIS A 114 -11.73 -5.35 -2.10
N ALA A 115 -12.37 -4.21 -1.83
CA ALA A 115 -12.04 -3.39 -0.66
C ALA A 115 -12.26 -4.18 0.65
N ARG A 116 -13.34 -4.96 0.75
CA ARG A 116 -13.61 -5.84 1.89
C ARG A 116 -12.58 -6.95 2.02
N GLU A 117 -12.25 -7.65 0.92
CA GLU A 117 -11.24 -8.72 0.93
C GLU A 117 -9.88 -8.22 1.46
N LEU A 118 -9.45 -7.02 1.05
CA LEU A 118 -8.23 -6.39 1.58
C LEU A 118 -8.36 -5.99 3.06
N LEU A 119 -9.51 -5.45 3.46
CA LEU A 119 -9.76 -5.04 4.83
C LEU A 119 -9.80 -6.23 5.80
N GLU A 120 -10.44 -7.33 5.39
CA GLU A 120 -10.47 -8.61 6.13
C GLU A 120 -9.06 -9.18 6.29
N ALA A 121 -8.27 -9.20 5.21
CA ALA A 121 -6.87 -9.66 5.26
C ALA A 121 -6.00 -8.85 6.25
N VAL A 122 -6.28 -7.54 6.41
CA VAL A 122 -5.60 -6.68 7.38
C VAL A 122 -6.12 -6.92 8.80
N ALA A 123 -7.43 -7.12 8.97
CA ALA A 123 -8.06 -7.30 10.26
C ALA A 123 -7.75 -8.65 10.92
N ASP A 124 -7.63 -9.72 10.11
CA ASP A 124 -7.35 -11.09 10.56
C ASP A 124 -5.85 -11.38 10.71
N ASP A 125 -5.00 -10.35 10.67
CA ASP A 125 -3.56 -10.54 10.77
C ASP A 125 -3.17 -11.10 12.17
N PRO A 126 -2.51 -12.28 12.23
CA PRO A 126 -2.22 -12.96 13.49
C PRO A 126 -1.14 -12.25 14.32
N ASN A 127 -0.45 -11.25 13.76
CA ASN A 127 0.68 -10.58 14.39
C ASN A 127 0.29 -9.33 15.19
N ARG A 128 -1.00 -9.16 15.50
CA ARG A 128 -1.55 -7.98 16.21
C ARG A 128 -1.31 -6.65 15.48
N ILE A 129 -0.92 -6.68 14.20
CA ILE A 129 -0.73 -5.49 13.36
C ILE A 129 -2.05 -4.71 13.23
N ALA A 130 -3.17 -5.43 13.17
CA ALA A 130 -4.51 -4.84 13.14
C ALA A 130 -4.78 -3.87 14.31
N GLU A 131 -4.13 -4.03 15.47
CA GLU A 131 -4.29 -3.12 16.60
C GLU A 131 -3.72 -1.73 16.28
N ARG A 132 -2.60 -1.66 15.56
CA ARG A 132 -1.96 -0.39 15.16
C ARG A 132 -2.73 0.33 14.06
N LEU A 133 -3.42 -0.43 13.22
CA LEU A 133 -4.21 0.09 12.10
C LEU A 133 -5.70 0.23 12.43
N ARG A 134 -6.12 -0.10 13.65
CA ARG A 134 -7.52 -0.16 14.08
C ARG A 134 -8.34 1.08 13.71
N PRO A 135 -7.87 2.33 13.94
CA PRO A 135 -8.66 3.51 13.59
C PRO A 135 -9.01 3.60 12.10
N HIS A 136 -8.11 3.12 11.23
CA HIS A 136 -8.31 3.12 9.78
C HIS A 136 -9.17 1.95 9.32
N ILE A 137 -9.01 0.78 9.95
CA ILE A 137 -9.85 -0.39 9.73
C ILE A 137 -11.30 -0.06 10.04
N ASP A 138 -11.56 0.50 11.23
CA ASP A 138 -12.90 0.84 11.70
C ASP A 138 -13.55 1.91 10.80
N ALA A 139 -12.77 2.91 10.39
CA ALA A 139 -13.24 3.96 9.48
C ALA A 139 -13.63 3.39 8.09
N LEU A 140 -12.83 2.49 7.54
CA LEU A 140 -13.16 1.87 6.25
C LEU A 140 -14.34 0.90 6.38
N ALA A 141 -14.40 0.11 7.45
CA ALA A 141 -15.52 -0.79 7.73
C ALA A 141 -16.85 -0.01 7.85
N ALA A 142 -16.83 1.15 8.52
CA ALA A 142 -17.99 2.03 8.62
C ALA A 142 -18.41 2.56 7.23
N ARG A 143 -17.45 2.98 6.40
CA ARG A 143 -17.72 3.44 5.02
C ARG A 143 -18.33 2.35 4.15
N LEU A 144 -17.92 1.10 4.32
CA LEU A 144 -18.43 -0.06 3.58
C LEU A 144 -19.75 -0.61 4.17
N GLY A 145 -20.44 0.10 5.07
CA GLY A 145 -21.77 -0.31 5.55
C GLY A 145 -21.78 -1.32 6.72
N GLY A 146 -20.65 -1.52 7.40
CA GLY A 146 -20.58 -2.17 8.71
C GLY A 146 -20.47 -3.71 8.74
N ARG A 147 -19.64 -4.16 9.70
CA ARG A 147 -19.16 -5.52 10.05
C ARG A 147 -18.30 -6.24 9.01
N LEU A 148 -17.04 -6.42 9.40
CA LEU A 148 -16.18 -7.51 8.96
C LEU A 148 -16.77 -8.81 9.52
N ARG A 149 -16.75 -9.88 8.72
CA ARG A 149 -17.39 -11.15 9.08
C ARG A 149 -16.65 -11.89 10.18
#